data_AF-A0A2J6IDH7-F1
#
_entry.id   AF-A0A2J6IDH7-F1
#
_cell.length_a   1.000
_cell.length_b   1.000
_cell.length_c   1.000
_cell.angle_alpha   90.00
_cell.angle_beta   90.00
_cell.angle_gamma   90.00
#
_symmetry.space_group_name_H-M   'P 1'
#
loop_
_entity.id
_entity.type
_entity.pdbx_description
1 polymer ?
#
loop_
_entity_poly.entity_id
_entity_poly.type
_entity_poly.pdbx_seq_one_letter_code
_entity_poly.pdbx_strand_id
1 'polypeptide(L)'
;MIKGDKNYSLILNIFITVVFVYIFYSPILISPNHHQFSDKGDAIKNYYTYAYYINNNSDAINFEGLNYPYGEHFLYTDCTPVLSVTLRSLSQVFPNIGNYSVGILNFLLIISFIISSLLIYLILKEFDVNYWLAAVSGFVIMLLSPQIFRLTGHLALGFGFFLPLTWYLYIQFEKSNYS
;
A
#
# COMPACT_ATOMS: atom_id res chain seq x y z
N MET A 1 17.63 -27.06 15.89
CA MET A 1 17.57 -26.35 14.60
C MET A 1 17.93 -24.88 14.85
N ILE A 2 18.85 -24.31 14.08
CA ILE A 2 19.72 -23.20 14.51
C ILE A 2 18.99 -21.86 14.35
N LYS A 3 18.95 -21.05 15.41
CA LYS A 3 18.34 -19.70 15.45
C LYS A 3 18.76 -18.79 14.28
N GLY A 4 19.91 -19.07 13.67
CA GLY A 4 20.43 -18.40 12.47
C GLY A 4 19.60 -18.59 11.21
N ASP A 5 19.06 -19.79 10.94
CA ASP A 5 18.32 -20.06 9.70
C ASP A 5 17.08 -19.18 9.56
N LYS A 6 16.40 -18.90 10.69
CA LYS A 6 15.25 -17.99 10.77
C LYS A 6 15.61 -16.55 10.37
N ASN A 7 16.77 -16.07 10.80
CA ASN A 7 17.19 -14.71 10.52
C ASN A 7 17.62 -14.57 9.06
N TYR A 8 18.37 -15.54 8.54
CA TYR A 8 18.80 -15.53 7.14
C TYR A 8 17.63 -15.66 6.17
N SER A 9 16.62 -16.48 6.46
CA SER A 9 15.42 -16.59 5.61
C SER A 9 14.59 -15.31 5.59
N LEU A 10 14.46 -14.63 6.74
CA LEU A 10 13.78 -13.34 6.81
C LEU A 10 14.53 -12.27 6.02
N ILE A 11 15.85 -12.18 6.19
CA ILE A 11 16.70 -11.25 5.42
C ILE A 11 16.59 -11.55 3.92
N LEU A 12 16.60 -12.83 3.54
CA LEU A 12 16.40 -13.23 2.15
C LEU A 12 15.07 -12.73 1.60
N ASN A 13 13.95 -12.96 2.31
CA ASN A 13 12.62 -12.52 1.88
C ASN A 13 12.55 -11.00 1.66
N ILE A 14 13.09 -10.22 2.61
CA ILE A 14 13.15 -8.76 2.48
C ILE A 14 14.04 -8.38 1.30
N PHE A 15 15.23 -8.98 1.20
CA PHE A 15 16.19 -8.68 0.14
C PHE A 15 15.62 -8.92 -1.26
N ILE A 16 15.05 -10.10 -1.53
CA ILE A 16 14.48 -10.41 -2.85
C ILE A 16 13.30 -9.49 -3.19
N THR A 17 12.48 -9.13 -2.19
CA THR A 17 11.34 -8.23 -2.39
C THR A 17 11.79 -6.80 -2.66
N VAL A 18 12.81 -6.32 -1.94
CA VAL A 18 13.41 -4.99 -2.16
C VAL A 18 14.08 -4.91 -3.53
N VAL A 19 14.81 -5.96 -3.94
CA VAL A 19 15.43 -6.03 -5.27
C VAL A 19 14.37 -5.98 -6.35
N PHE A 20 13.28 -6.74 -6.23
CA PHE A 20 12.14 -6.66 -7.15
C PHE A 20 11.57 -5.24 -7.22
N VAL A 21 11.27 -4.65 -6.06
CA VAL A 21 10.73 -3.29 -5.97
C VAL A 21 11.67 -2.27 -6.63
N TYR A 22 12.97 -2.39 -6.41
CA TYR A 22 13.97 -1.50 -7.01
C TYR A 22 14.03 -1.67 -8.54
N ILE A 23 14.04 -2.90 -9.04
CA ILE A 23 14.12 -3.17 -10.49
C ILE A 23 12.89 -2.60 -11.23
N PHE A 24 11.68 -2.81 -10.70
CA PHE A 24 10.44 -2.45 -11.39
C PHE A 24 9.91 -1.05 -11.07
N TYR A 25 10.23 -0.50 -9.90
CA TYR A 25 9.65 0.76 -9.42
C TYR A 25 10.71 1.82 -9.04
N SER A 26 11.98 1.65 -9.46
CA SER A 26 13.04 2.63 -9.18
C SER A 26 12.72 4.07 -9.59
N PRO A 27 12.08 4.38 -10.75
CA PRO A 27 11.79 5.77 -11.10
C PRO A 27 10.88 6.45 -10.08
N ILE A 28 9.86 5.71 -9.63
CA ILE A 28 8.91 6.16 -8.62
C ILE A 28 9.58 6.26 -7.24
N LEU A 29 10.51 5.38 -6.89
CA LEU A 29 11.24 5.49 -5.63
C LEU A 29 12.15 6.73 -5.56
N ILE A 30 12.81 7.07 -6.68
CA ILE A 30 13.76 8.19 -6.74
C ILE A 30 13.01 9.54 -6.76
N SER A 31 11.90 9.61 -7.50
CA SER A 31 11.13 10.85 -7.65
C SER A 31 9.62 10.62 -7.53
N PRO A 32 9.15 10.20 -6.34
CA PRO A 32 7.78 9.69 -6.16
C PRO A 32 6.69 10.70 -6.49
N ASN A 33 6.97 12.01 -6.34
CA ASN A 33 6.00 13.06 -6.63
C ASN A 33 5.92 13.45 -8.12
N HIS A 34 6.91 13.05 -8.93
CA HIS A 34 6.99 13.37 -10.36
C HIS A 34 6.48 12.24 -11.26
N HIS A 35 6.01 11.14 -10.66
CA HIS A 35 5.52 9.98 -11.38
C HIS A 35 4.12 9.59 -10.92
N GLN A 36 3.40 8.94 -11.83
CA GLN A 36 2.13 8.27 -11.59
C GLN A 36 2.26 6.84 -12.11
N PHE A 37 1.59 5.87 -11.49
CA PHE A 37 1.60 4.48 -11.99
C PHE A 37 0.94 4.33 -13.36
N SER A 38 -0.04 5.20 -13.67
CA SER A 38 -0.68 5.28 -14.97
C SER A 38 -1.23 6.69 -15.17
N ASP A 39 -1.04 7.22 -16.37
CA ASP A 39 -1.55 8.51 -16.84
C ASP A 39 -2.89 8.37 -17.59
N LYS A 40 -3.47 7.16 -17.61
CA LYS A 40 -4.67 6.81 -18.38
C LYS A 40 -5.76 6.23 -17.49
N GLY A 41 -6.99 6.30 -18.01
CA GLY A 41 -8.16 5.65 -17.41
C GLY A 41 -8.45 6.16 -16.00
N ASP A 42 -8.78 5.25 -15.09
CA ASP A 42 -9.16 5.60 -13.72
C ASP A 42 -7.99 6.07 -12.85
N ALA A 43 -6.73 5.76 -13.20
CA ALA A 43 -5.59 6.14 -12.36
C ALA A 43 -5.42 7.66 -12.27
N ILE A 44 -5.50 8.37 -13.41
CA ILE A 44 -5.37 9.83 -13.43
C ILE A 44 -6.48 10.49 -12.59
N LYS A 45 -7.70 9.94 -12.66
CA LYS A 45 -8.83 10.37 -11.83
C LYS A 45 -8.52 10.16 -10.35
N ASN A 46 -7.99 9.01 -9.95
CA ASN A 46 -7.67 8.71 -8.55
C ASN A 46 -6.57 9.60 -7.99
N TYR A 47 -5.53 9.91 -8.77
CA TYR A 47 -4.54 10.91 -8.37
C TYR A 47 -5.14 12.31 -8.24
N TYR A 48 -6.01 12.69 -9.19
CA TYR A 48 -6.69 13.97 -9.17
C TYR A 48 -7.61 14.13 -7.96
N THR A 49 -8.54 13.19 -7.72
CA THR A 49 -9.51 13.28 -6.62
C THR A 49 -8.81 13.26 -5.27
N TYR A 50 -7.75 12.45 -5.14
CA TYR A 50 -6.89 12.44 -3.96
C TYR A 50 -6.19 13.78 -3.70
N ALA A 51 -5.45 14.31 -4.68
CA ALA A 51 -4.70 15.55 -4.52
C ALA A 51 -5.61 16.78 -4.37
N TYR A 52 -6.74 16.79 -5.08
CA TYR A 52 -7.74 17.85 -4.99
C TYR A 52 -8.39 17.88 -3.60
N TYR A 53 -8.78 16.71 -3.07
CA TYR A 53 -9.39 16.62 -1.75
C TYR A 53 -8.49 17.19 -0.64
N ILE A 54 -7.19 16.94 -0.73
CA ILE A 54 -6.22 17.39 0.27
C ILE A 54 -5.97 18.91 0.19
N ASN A 55 -5.88 19.46 -1.02
CA ASN A 55 -5.37 20.81 -1.23
C ASN A 55 -6.44 21.88 -1.48
N ASN A 56 -7.59 21.51 -2.06
CA ASN A 56 -8.56 22.48 -2.58
C ASN A 56 -9.97 22.29 -2.03
N ASN A 57 -10.32 21.11 -1.51
CA ASN A 57 -11.68 20.82 -1.12
C ASN A 57 -12.06 21.51 0.20
N SER A 58 -13.11 22.32 0.17
CA SER A 58 -13.54 23.10 1.33
C SER A 58 -14.27 22.22 2.35
N ASP A 59 -15.26 21.45 1.91
CA ASP A 59 -16.06 20.57 2.74
C ASP A 59 -15.35 19.27 3.14
N ALA A 60 -15.73 18.68 4.28
CA ALA A 60 -15.19 17.39 4.73
C ALA A 60 -15.86 16.18 4.05
N ILE A 61 -17.11 16.33 3.63
CA ILE A 61 -17.95 15.21 3.18
C ILE A 61 -18.26 15.35 1.69
N ASN A 62 -18.65 16.56 1.27
CA ASN A 62 -18.90 16.85 -0.13
C ASN A 62 -17.59 17.11 -0.87
N PHE A 63 -17.40 16.43 -1.99
CA PHE A 63 -16.28 16.62 -2.89
C PHE A 63 -16.70 17.53 -4.04
N GLU A 64 -16.03 18.67 -4.16
CA GLU A 64 -16.42 19.77 -5.06
C GLU A 64 -15.67 19.74 -6.40
N GLY A 65 -14.63 18.90 -6.52
CA GLY A 65 -13.81 18.80 -7.74
C GLY A 65 -14.46 18.01 -8.88
N LEU A 66 -15.68 17.49 -8.69
CA LEU A 66 -16.43 16.71 -9.68
C LEU A 66 -17.92 17.09 -9.59
N ASN A 67 -18.68 16.78 -10.65
CA ASN A 67 -20.15 16.87 -10.67
C ASN A 67 -20.72 18.25 -10.28
N TYR A 68 -20.08 19.35 -10.74
CA TYR A 68 -20.61 20.70 -10.55
C TYR A 68 -22.06 20.83 -11.08
N PRO A 69 -22.95 21.56 -10.38
CA PRO A 69 -22.75 22.33 -9.14
C PRO A 69 -22.94 21.54 -7.84
N TYR A 70 -23.33 20.26 -7.93
CA TYR A 70 -23.80 19.50 -6.78
C TYR A 70 -22.69 18.80 -6.00
N GLY A 71 -21.58 18.46 -6.66
CA GLY A 71 -20.51 17.68 -6.05
C GLY A 71 -20.83 16.19 -6.00
N GLU A 72 -20.05 15.47 -5.21
CA GLU A 72 -20.21 14.03 -4.96
C GLU A 72 -19.80 13.72 -3.52
N HIS A 73 -20.32 12.66 -2.92
CA HIS A 73 -19.79 12.26 -1.62
C HIS A 73 -18.34 11.76 -1.76
N PHE A 74 -17.40 12.25 -0.94
CA PHE A 74 -15.96 12.01 -1.15
C PHE A 74 -15.56 10.52 -1.15
N LEU A 75 -16.31 9.65 -0.46
CA LEU A 75 -16.08 8.20 -0.48
C LEU A 75 -16.30 7.57 -1.87
N TYR A 76 -17.13 8.17 -2.72
CA TYR A 76 -17.42 7.66 -4.07
C TYR A 76 -16.42 8.13 -5.12
N THR A 77 -15.50 9.03 -4.77
CA THR A 77 -14.52 9.60 -5.71
C THR A 77 -13.22 8.78 -5.81
N ASP A 78 -13.15 7.64 -5.12
CA ASP A 78 -11.99 6.73 -5.06
C ASP A 78 -10.68 7.44 -4.70
N CYS A 79 -10.80 8.49 -3.87
CA CYS A 79 -9.69 9.34 -3.43
C CYS A 79 -8.81 8.71 -2.34
N THR A 80 -8.81 7.38 -2.15
CA THR A 80 -8.13 6.70 -1.02
C THR A 80 -8.48 7.33 0.34
N PRO A 81 -9.74 7.24 0.78
CA PRO A 81 -10.32 8.13 1.81
C PRO A 81 -9.59 8.15 3.14
N VAL A 82 -9.10 7.00 3.63
CA VAL A 82 -8.33 6.96 4.88
C VAL A 82 -7.06 7.80 4.77
N LEU A 83 -6.33 7.67 3.66
CA LEU A 83 -5.08 8.39 3.47
C LEU A 83 -5.33 9.88 3.16
N SER A 84 -6.36 10.19 2.37
CA SER A 84 -6.67 11.56 1.96
C SER A 84 -7.17 12.41 3.13
N VAL A 85 -8.04 11.85 3.99
CA VAL A 85 -8.46 12.51 5.24
C VAL A 85 -7.27 12.69 6.17
N THR A 86 -6.44 11.67 6.36
CA THR A 86 -5.25 11.76 7.23
C THR A 86 -4.29 12.84 6.77
N LEU A 87 -3.96 12.89 5.47
CA LEU A 87 -3.06 13.92 4.94
C LEU A 87 -3.68 15.32 4.94
N ARG A 88 -5.00 15.43 4.74
CA ARG A 88 -5.70 16.71 4.86
C ARG A 88 -5.67 17.23 6.29
N SER A 89 -5.86 16.38 7.29
CA SER A 89 -5.71 16.78 8.69
C SER A 89 -4.26 17.17 9.00
N LEU A 90 -3.28 16.45 8.45
CA LEU A 90 -1.87 16.79 8.61
C LEU A 90 -1.49 18.08 7.88
N SER A 91 -2.11 18.41 6.75
CA SER A 91 -1.81 19.64 6.00
C SER A 91 -2.25 20.90 6.74
N GLN A 92 -3.22 20.80 7.65
CA GLN A 92 -3.57 21.90 8.56
C GLN A 92 -2.43 22.26 9.52
N VAL A 93 -1.62 21.28 9.91
CA VAL A 93 -0.45 21.47 10.80
C VAL A 93 0.83 21.73 9.99
N PHE A 94 0.97 21.05 8.85
CA PHE A 94 2.13 21.13 7.96
C PHE A 94 1.67 21.44 6.53
N PRO A 95 1.44 22.72 6.17
CA PRO A 95 0.85 23.10 4.88
C PRO A 95 1.56 22.53 3.64
N ASN A 96 2.89 22.37 3.72
CA ASN A 96 3.69 21.87 2.62
C ASN A 96 3.50 20.37 2.33
N ILE A 97 2.89 19.59 3.23
CA ILE A 97 2.73 18.14 3.05
C ILE A 97 1.79 17.80 1.89
N GLY A 98 0.81 18.68 1.60
CA GLY A 98 -0.15 18.49 0.51
C GLY A 98 0.52 18.46 -0.87
N ASN A 99 1.62 19.20 -1.04
CA ASN A 99 2.43 19.21 -2.25
C ASN A 99 3.11 17.87 -2.53
N TYR A 100 3.34 17.06 -1.49
CA TYR A 100 3.96 15.74 -1.58
C TYR A 100 2.95 14.58 -1.55
N SER A 101 1.65 14.88 -1.57
CA SER A 101 0.58 13.88 -1.45
C SER A 101 0.75 12.72 -2.45
N VAL A 102 0.93 13.01 -3.74
CA VAL A 102 1.14 12.01 -4.79
C VAL A 102 2.34 11.11 -4.47
N GLY A 103 3.45 11.72 -4.06
CA GLY A 103 4.64 10.96 -3.68
C GLY A 103 4.42 10.06 -2.46
N ILE A 104 3.69 10.53 -1.46
CA ILE A 104 3.33 9.74 -0.27
C ILE A 104 2.48 8.53 -0.68
N LEU A 105 1.45 8.73 -1.49
CA LEU A 105 0.60 7.63 -1.99
C LEU A 105 1.43 6.58 -2.74
N ASN A 106 2.27 7.02 -3.67
CA ASN A 106 3.12 6.13 -4.46
C ASN A 106 4.08 5.32 -3.59
N PHE A 107 4.73 5.98 -2.64
CA PHE A 107 5.67 5.35 -1.73
C PHE A 107 4.99 4.31 -0.83
N LEU A 108 3.82 4.63 -0.27
CA LEU A 108 3.05 3.70 0.56
C LEU A 108 2.56 2.49 -0.23
N LEU A 109 2.15 2.68 -1.49
CA LEU A 109 1.76 1.58 -2.37
C LEU A 109 2.94 0.63 -2.66
N ILE A 110 4.13 1.16 -2.92
CA ILE A 110 5.33 0.34 -3.15
C ILE A 110 5.76 -0.39 -1.87
N ILE A 111 5.79 0.29 -0.73
CA ILE A 111 6.11 -0.33 0.56
C ILE A 111 5.12 -1.43 0.92
N SER A 112 3.86 -1.31 0.50
CA SER A 112 2.82 -2.31 0.73
C SER A 112 3.24 -3.71 0.25
N PHE A 113 4.04 -3.81 -0.81
CA PHE A 113 4.54 -5.08 -1.34
C PHE A 113 5.57 -5.74 -0.41
N ILE A 114 6.47 -4.95 0.17
CA ILE A 114 7.45 -5.44 1.14
C ILE A 114 6.74 -5.96 2.39
N ILE A 115 5.78 -5.18 2.91
CA ILE A 115 4.98 -5.56 4.07
C ILE A 115 4.15 -6.81 3.77
N SER A 116 3.51 -6.89 2.60
CA SER A 116 2.70 -8.03 2.18
C SER A 116 3.52 -9.33 2.11
N SER A 117 4.68 -9.30 1.44
CA SER A 117 5.61 -10.42 1.35
C SER A 117 6.07 -10.91 2.74
N LEU A 118 6.39 -9.97 3.63
CA LEU A 118 6.81 -10.27 5.00
C LEU A 118 5.69 -10.91 5.81
N LEU A 119 4.46 -10.39 5.72
CA LEU A 119 3.31 -10.95 6.42
C LEU A 119 2.99 -12.36 5.94
N ILE A 120 3.05 -12.62 4.62
CA ILE A 120 2.86 -13.96 4.07
C ILE A 120 3.96 -14.90 4.57
N TYR A 121 5.22 -14.46 4.60
CA TYR A 121 6.32 -15.22 5.19
C TYR A 121 6.02 -15.60 6.66
N LEU A 122 5.54 -14.64 7.47
CA LEU A 122 5.18 -14.90 8.87
C LEU A 122 4.03 -15.90 8.97
N ILE A 123 2.98 -15.77 8.16
CA ILE A 123 1.86 -16.72 8.13
C ILE A 123 2.36 -18.13 7.79
N LEU A 124 3.18 -18.30 6.75
CA LEU A 124 3.75 -19.60 6.38
C LEU A 124 4.60 -20.18 7.52
N LYS A 125 5.27 -19.33 8.29
CA LYS A 125 6.01 -19.76 9.48
C LYS A 125 5.10 -20.23 10.60
N GLU A 126 3.90 -19.68 10.76
CA GLU A 126 2.91 -20.15 11.73
C GLU A 126 2.33 -21.53 11.37
N PHE A 127 2.44 -21.94 10.09
CA PHE A 127 2.05 -23.27 9.59
C PHE A 127 3.23 -24.24 9.43
N ASP A 128 4.33 -24.01 10.16
CA ASP A 128 5.51 -24.89 10.19
C ASP A 128 6.20 -25.13 8.83
N VAL A 129 5.97 -24.24 7.84
CA VAL A 129 6.68 -24.31 6.56
C VAL A 129 8.18 -24.07 6.78
N ASN A 130 9.01 -24.80 6.03
CA ASN A 130 10.46 -24.64 6.05
C ASN A 130 10.86 -23.16 5.82
N TYR A 131 11.83 -22.65 6.57
CA TYR A 131 12.23 -21.24 6.55
C TYR A 131 12.57 -20.69 5.16
N TRP A 132 13.36 -21.42 4.37
CA TRP A 132 13.77 -21.00 3.04
C TRP A 132 12.61 -21.04 2.05
N LEU A 133 11.80 -22.10 2.13
CA LEU A 133 10.59 -22.22 1.31
C LEU A 133 9.59 -21.11 1.64
N ALA A 134 9.37 -20.82 2.92
CA ALA A 134 8.51 -19.73 3.36
C ALA A 134 8.99 -18.37 2.82
N ALA A 135 10.31 -18.13 2.84
CA ALA A 135 10.89 -16.87 2.36
C ALA A 135 10.65 -16.65 0.86
N VAL A 136 10.91 -17.67 0.04
CA VAL A 136 10.69 -17.62 -1.41
C VAL A 136 9.19 -17.57 -1.72
N SER A 137 8.38 -18.40 -1.08
CA SER A 137 6.93 -18.45 -1.28
C SER A 137 6.25 -17.15 -0.88
N GLY A 138 6.66 -16.49 0.22
CA GLY A 138 6.11 -15.19 0.61
C GLY A 138 6.29 -14.13 -0.49
N PHE A 139 7.46 -14.10 -1.11
CA PHE A 139 7.74 -13.24 -2.25
C PHE A 139 6.92 -13.64 -3.50
N VAL A 140 6.88 -14.92 -3.85
CA VAL A 140 6.15 -15.41 -5.04
C VAL A 140 4.64 -15.17 -4.91
N ILE A 141 4.04 -15.42 -3.74
CA ILE A 141 2.61 -15.18 -3.50
C ILE A 141 2.30 -13.68 -3.61
N MET A 142 3.16 -12.81 -3.06
CA MET A 142 3.03 -11.36 -3.23
C MET A 142 3.16 -10.95 -4.70
N LEU A 143 4.07 -11.55 -5.46
CA LEU A 143 4.26 -11.26 -6.90
C LEU A 143 3.07 -11.73 -7.75
N LEU A 144 2.41 -12.83 -7.37
CA LEU A 144 1.21 -13.34 -8.04
C LEU A 144 -0.08 -12.66 -7.56
N SER A 145 0.02 -11.73 -6.61
CA SER A 145 -1.10 -11.00 -6.05
C SER A 145 -1.74 -10.08 -7.11
N PRO A 146 -3.07 -10.13 -7.31
CA PRO A 146 -3.74 -9.26 -8.28
C PRO A 146 -3.62 -7.77 -7.93
N GLN A 147 -3.23 -7.44 -6.70
CA GLN A 147 -3.02 -6.07 -6.21
C GLN A 147 -1.96 -5.32 -7.00
N ILE A 148 -0.94 -6.00 -7.54
CA ILE A 148 0.06 -5.38 -8.41
C ILE A 148 -0.59 -4.78 -9.66
N PHE A 149 -1.57 -5.49 -10.24
CA PHE A 149 -2.29 -5.02 -11.43
C PHE A 149 -3.32 -3.92 -11.11
N ARG A 150 -3.65 -3.67 -9.83
CA ARG A 150 -4.59 -2.61 -9.45
C ARG A 150 -3.95 -1.22 -9.46
N LEU A 151 -2.63 -1.13 -9.43
CA LEU A 151 -1.90 0.15 -9.52
C LEU A 151 -2.20 0.95 -10.80
N THR A 152 -2.70 0.30 -11.86
CA THR A 152 -3.00 0.96 -13.14
C THR A 152 -4.32 1.73 -13.16
N GLY A 153 -5.16 1.58 -12.12
CA GLY A 153 -6.48 2.21 -12.15
C GLY A 153 -7.18 2.35 -10.81
N HIS A 154 -6.95 1.48 -9.83
CA HIS A 154 -7.69 1.45 -8.56
C HIS A 154 -6.70 1.46 -7.40
N LEU A 155 -6.12 2.63 -7.14
CA LEU A 155 -4.99 2.80 -6.22
C LEU A 155 -5.35 2.41 -4.79
N ALA A 156 -6.59 2.65 -4.34
CA ALA A 156 -7.07 2.23 -3.02
C ALA A 156 -7.01 0.71 -2.81
N LEU A 157 -7.14 -0.08 -3.88
CA LEU A 157 -7.05 -1.54 -3.85
C LEU A 157 -5.63 -2.06 -4.06
N GLY A 158 -4.67 -1.18 -4.35
CA GLY A 158 -3.27 -1.53 -4.57
C GLY A 158 -2.52 -1.91 -3.29
N PHE A 159 -3.07 -1.62 -2.10
CA PHE A 159 -2.46 -1.98 -0.82
C PHE A 159 -2.52 -3.49 -0.56
N GLY A 160 -1.47 -4.19 -0.96
CA GLY A 160 -1.39 -5.66 -0.90
C GLY A 160 -1.28 -6.27 0.50
N PHE A 161 -1.07 -5.47 1.55
CA PHE A 161 -0.83 -5.99 2.90
C PHE A 161 -2.10 -6.22 3.73
N PHE A 162 -3.24 -5.61 3.38
CA PHE A 162 -4.44 -5.65 4.23
C PHE A 162 -4.94 -7.08 4.48
N LEU A 163 -5.04 -7.91 3.43
CA LEU A 163 -5.49 -9.30 3.58
C LEU A 163 -4.51 -10.15 4.39
N PRO A 164 -3.19 -10.19 4.07
CA PRO A 164 -2.21 -10.87 4.92
C PRO A 164 -2.20 -10.37 6.37
N LEU A 165 -2.35 -9.06 6.60
CA LEU A 165 -2.31 -8.49 7.94
C LEU A 165 -3.48 -8.98 8.77
N THR A 166 -4.71 -8.90 8.24
CA THR A 166 -5.90 -9.38 8.94
C THR A 166 -5.79 -10.87 9.26
N TRP A 167 -5.31 -11.68 8.32
CA TRP A 167 -5.14 -13.12 8.55
C TRP A 167 -4.06 -13.41 9.60
N TYR A 168 -2.92 -12.74 9.53
CA TYR A 168 -1.86 -12.89 10.53
C TYR A 168 -2.34 -12.49 11.93
N LEU A 169 -3.03 -11.35 12.07
CA LEU A 169 -3.59 -10.91 13.34
C LEU A 169 -4.63 -11.90 13.88
N TYR A 170 -5.45 -12.49 13.00
CA TYR A 170 -6.39 -13.53 13.39
C TYR A 170 -5.68 -14.77 13.96
N ILE A 171 -4.62 -15.26 13.30
CA ILE A 171 -3.82 -16.38 13.81
C ILE A 171 -3.24 -16.05 15.20
N GLN A 172 -2.71 -14.84 15.38
CA GLN A 172 -2.14 -14.42 16.66
C GLN A 172 -3.19 -14.31 17.77
N PHE A 173 -4.40 -13.84 17.43
CA PHE A 173 -5.52 -13.79 18.36
C PHE A 173 -5.95 -15.19 18.82
N GLU A 174 -6.12 -16.12 17.87
CA GLU A 174 -6.47 -17.51 18.18
C GLU A 174 -5.40 -18.16 19.07
N LYS A 175 -4.11 -18.00 18.74
CA LYS A 175 -3.02 -18.53 19.56
C LYS A 175 -3.03 -17.99 20.99
N SER A 176 -3.36 -16.71 21.16
CA SER A 176 -3.46 -16.10 22.50
C SER A 176 -4.63 -16.62 23.32
N ASN A 177 -5.70 -17.12 22.70
CA ASN A 177 -6.88 -17.63 23.41
C ASN A 177 -6.75 -19.12 23.77
N TYR A 178 -5.95 -19.87 23.02
CA TYR A 178 -5.74 -21.31 23.21
C TYR A 178 -4.38 -21.69 23.81
N SER A 179 -3.55 -20.70 24.20
CA SER A 179 -2.30 -20.87 24.96
C SER A 179 -2.52 -20.71 26.46
#